data_AF-A0A157SXJ0-F1
#
_entry.id   AF-A0A157SXJ0-F1
#
_cell.length_a   1.000
_cell.length_b   1.000
_cell.length_c   1.000
_cell.angle_alpha   90.00
_cell.angle_beta   90.00
_cell.angle_gamma   90.00
#
_symmetry.space_group_name_H-M   'P 1'
#
loop_
_entity.id
_entity.type
_entity.pdbx_description
1 polymer ?
#
loop_
_entity_poly.entity_id
_entity_poly.type
_entity_poly.pdbx_seq_one_letter_code
_entity_poly.pdbx_strand_id
1 'polypeptide(L)'
;MTIMILREIIDELSYQLKQRRIINVCVSPAYTSVMLDDQSIGISHTITDGEIEGAGEIIGKNAYDVVINNLDSNLQRSLSLAILNALGSMIDFTQGDPINLYSGGKLCVFGFSPQLSYSNFDSVIVYDFMSTENKKVGNTEIKPYSSLSREVCSTALIFASSIVNNTIDRIISQISANHLILTGISSVDAPITLKNHGFEVLGKLFPVEKYRVFRTICEGGSNKLLSKYIMRYFKKL
;
A
#
# COMPACT_ATOMS: atom_id res chain seq x y z
N MET A 1 11.46 10.70 18.46
CA MET A 1 10.01 10.46 18.43
C MET A 1 9.75 9.79 17.10
N THR A 2 9.43 8.50 17.08
CA THR A 2 9.21 7.75 15.84
C THR A 2 8.02 8.36 15.16
N ILE A 3 8.27 9.15 14.12
CA ILE A 3 7.24 9.63 13.21
C ILE A 3 6.60 8.36 12.63
N MET A 4 5.29 8.23 12.78
CA MET A 4 4.54 7.16 12.14
C MET A 4 3.80 7.80 10.99
N ILE A 5 4.32 7.65 9.76
CA ILE A 5 3.67 8.19 8.56
C ILE A 5 2.18 7.81 8.48
N LEU A 6 1.80 6.63 9.00
CA LEU A 6 0.39 6.21 9.07
C LEU A 6 -0.48 7.15 9.93
N ARG A 7 0.03 7.67 11.05
CA ARG A 7 -0.72 8.62 11.88
C ARG A 7 -0.94 9.94 11.16
N GLU A 8 0.09 10.45 10.47
CA GLU A 8 -0.03 11.68 9.67
C GLU A 8 -1.03 11.51 8.51
N ILE A 9 -1.03 10.34 7.85
CA ILE A 9 -2.03 9.98 6.83
C ILE A 9 -3.44 10.03 7.42
N ILE A 10 -3.64 9.47 8.62
CA ILE A 10 -4.94 9.48 9.31
C ILE A 10 -5.36 10.91 9.65
N ASP A 11 -4.43 11.74 10.12
CA ASP A 11 -4.70 13.13 10.49
C ASP A 11 -5.13 13.94 9.25
N GLU A 12 -4.42 13.80 8.12
CA GLU A 12 -4.76 14.43 6.84
C GLU A 12 -6.17 14.03 6.37
N LEU A 13 -6.52 12.75 6.48
CA LEU A 13 -7.79 12.21 5.98
C LEU A 13 -8.92 12.22 7.02
N SER A 14 -8.65 12.73 8.23
CA SER A 14 -9.55 12.63 9.38
C SER A 14 -10.94 13.22 9.14
N TYR A 15 -11.01 14.36 8.42
CA TYR A 15 -12.28 15.01 8.08
C TYR A 15 -13.17 14.12 7.21
N GLN A 16 -12.59 13.48 6.19
CA GLN A 16 -13.32 12.57 5.29
C GLN A 16 -13.72 11.27 6.02
N LEU A 17 -12.83 10.70 6.83
CA LEU A 17 -13.11 9.51 7.63
C LEU A 17 -14.32 9.72 8.55
N LYS A 18 -14.39 10.88 9.23
CA LYS A 18 -15.47 11.19 10.18
C LYS A 18 -16.85 11.26 9.51
N GLN A 19 -16.90 11.47 8.20
CA GLN A 19 -18.15 11.55 7.42
C GLN A 19 -18.59 10.22 6.83
N ARG A 20 -17.87 9.12 7.09
CA ARG A 20 -18.13 7.83 6.47
C ARG A 20 -18.49 6.79 7.51
N ARG A 21 -19.38 5.89 7.13
CA ARG A 21 -19.71 4.68 7.89
C ARG A 21 -19.33 3.44 7.09
N ILE A 22 -18.93 2.41 7.80
CA ILE A 22 -18.61 1.12 7.18
C ILE A 22 -19.92 0.35 6.95
N ILE A 23 -20.18 -0.08 5.72
CA ILE A 23 -21.38 -0.87 5.39
C ILE A 23 -21.05 -2.33 5.10
N ASN A 24 -19.79 -2.64 4.77
CA ASN A 24 -19.34 -4.01 4.61
C ASN A 24 -17.83 -4.14 4.82
N VAL A 25 -17.40 -5.29 5.34
CA VAL A 25 -15.98 -5.61 5.59
C VAL A 25 -15.73 -7.03 5.18
N CYS A 26 -14.55 -7.26 4.61
CA CYS A 26 -14.12 -8.56 4.20
C CYS A 26 -12.64 -8.75 4.44
N VAL A 27 -12.30 -9.75 5.25
CA VAL A 27 -10.91 -10.07 5.64
C VAL A 27 -10.58 -11.44 5.10
N SER A 28 -9.81 -11.47 4.02
CA SER A 28 -9.34 -12.69 3.35
C SER A 28 -7.83 -12.83 3.53
N PRO A 29 -7.24 -14.04 3.47
CA PRO A 29 -5.81 -14.24 3.70
C PRO A 29 -4.88 -13.38 2.82
N ALA A 30 -5.30 -13.03 1.60
CA ALA A 30 -4.50 -12.23 0.68
C ALA A 30 -4.80 -10.72 0.77
N TYR A 31 -6.08 -10.36 0.93
CA TYR A 31 -6.55 -8.98 0.85
C TYR A 31 -7.69 -8.71 1.85
N THR A 32 -7.68 -7.50 2.39
CA THR A 32 -8.76 -6.96 3.21
C THR A 32 -9.45 -5.88 2.40
N SER A 33 -10.78 -5.88 2.38
CA SER A 33 -11.58 -4.89 1.67
C SER A 33 -12.68 -4.34 2.56
N VAL A 34 -12.92 -3.04 2.43
CA VAL A 34 -13.97 -2.33 3.14
C VAL A 34 -14.81 -1.56 2.13
N MET A 35 -16.12 -1.58 2.35
CA MET A 35 -17.09 -0.77 1.64
C MET A 35 -17.67 0.28 2.57
N LEU A 36 -17.65 1.53 2.14
CA LEU A 36 -18.25 2.66 2.87
C LEU A 36 -19.67 2.94 2.36
N ASP A 37 -20.42 3.73 3.13
CA ASP A 37 -21.80 4.13 2.86
C ASP A 37 -22.02 4.84 1.52
N ASP A 38 -21.00 5.50 0.97
CA ASP A 38 -21.01 6.06 -0.38
C ASP A 38 -20.69 5.04 -1.49
N GLN A 39 -20.68 3.74 -1.16
CA GLN A 39 -20.33 2.63 -2.07
C GLN A 39 -18.89 2.72 -2.60
N SER A 40 -18.02 3.52 -1.98
CA SER A 40 -16.59 3.43 -2.23
C SER A 40 -16.04 2.13 -1.63
N ILE A 41 -14.99 1.62 -2.27
CA ILE A 41 -14.34 0.38 -1.85
C ILE A 41 -12.85 0.63 -1.77
N GLY A 42 -12.29 0.29 -0.63
CA GLY A 42 -10.86 0.23 -0.44
C GLY A 42 -10.39 -1.21 -0.27
N ILE A 43 -9.12 -1.42 -0.59
CA ILE A 43 -8.45 -2.70 -0.53
C ILE A 43 -7.11 -2.47 0.14
N SER A 44 -6.63 -3.44 0.89
CA SER A 44 -5.26 -3.52 1.37
C SER A 44 -4.79 -4.97 1.26
N HIS A 45 -3.48 -5.18 1.18
CA HIS A 45 -2.91 -6.46 1.56
C HIS A 45 -3.34 -6.85 2.98
N THR A 46 -3.64 -8.14 3.16
CA THR A 46 -3.81 -8.73 4.48
C THR A 46 -2.47 -9.29 4.95
N ILE A 47 -2.08 -8.95 6.17
CA ILE A 47 -1.07 -9.68 6.93
C ILE A 47 -1.77 -10.23 8.16
N THR A 48 -1.86 -11.55 8.26
CA THR A 48 -2.77 -12.28 9.18
C THR A 48 -2.29 -12.32 10.64
N ASP A 49 -1.49 -11.35 11.05
CA ASP A 49 -0.91 -11.28 12.39
C ASP A 49 -1.73 -10.34 13.28
N GLY A 50 -2.33 -10.92 14.33
CA GLY A 50 -3.19 -10.25 15.30
C GLY A 50 -4.70 -10.47 15.09
N GLU A 51 -5.49 -9.70 15.82
CA GLU A 51 -6.96 -9.71 15.80
C GLU A 51 -7.50 -8.30 15.56
N ILE A 52 -8.64 -8.19 14.88
CA ILE A 52 -9.33 -6.93 14.61
C ILE A 52 -10.20 -6.55 15.81
N GLU A 53 -10.01 -5.34 16.32
CA GLU A 53 -10.80 -4.81 17.42
C GLU A 53 -12.25 -4.58 16.98
N GLY A 54 -13.20 -5.20 17.72
CA GLY A 54 -14.63 -5.10 17.42
C GLY A 54 -15.09 -5.94 16.21
N ALA A 55 -14.36 -6.99 15.84
CA ALA A 55 -14.78 -7.93 14.79
C ALA A 55 -16.21 -8.44 15.04
N GLY A 56 -17.02 -8.53 13.97
CA GLY A 56 -18.46 -8.83 14.06
C GLY A 56 -19.35 -7.61 14.34
N GLU A 57 -18.78 -6.48 14.79
CA GLU A 57 -19.53 -5.27 15.12
C GLU A 57 -19.08 -4.03 14.33
N ILE A 58 -18.15 -4.17 13.39
CA ILE A 58 -17.61 -3.04 12.62
C ILE A 58 -18.66 -2.42 11.70
N ILE A 59 -19.56 -3.23 11.15
CA ILE A 59 -20.59 -2.74 10.24
C ILE A 59 -21.48 -1.74 10.98
N GLY A 60 -21.68 -0.59 10.36
CA GLY A 60 -22.41 0.53 10.92
C GLY A 60 -21.55 1.45 11.78
N LYS A 61 -20.32 1.11 12.19
CA LYS A 61 -19.45 2.04 12.96
C LYS A 61 -18.90 3.17 12.07
N ASN A 62 -18.51 4.27 12.70
CA ASN A 62 -17.84 5.38 12.03
C ASN A 62 -16.45 4.94 11.54
N ALA A 63 -16.08 5.32 10.32
CA ALA A 63 -14.82 4.90 9.71
C ALA A 63 -13.58 5.43 10.47
N TYR A 64 -13.63 6.66 10.98
CA TYR A 64 -12.55 7.25 11.78
C TYR A 64 -12.31 6.45 13.07
N ASP A 65 -13.37 6.18 13.83
CA ASP A 65 -13.28 5.45 15.10
C ASP A 65 -12.72 4.04 14.93
N VAL A 66 -13.09 3.35 13.84
CA VAL A 66 -12.56 2.02 13.55
C VAL A 66 -11.09 2.11 13.19
N VAL A 67 -10.66 3.10 12.40
CA VAL A 67 -9.25 3.28 12.03
C VAL A 67 -8.37 3.55 13.26
N ILE A 68 -8.73 4.50 14.12
CA ILE A 68 -7.89 4.87 15.28
C ILE A 68 -7.75 3.74 16.31
N ASN A 69 -8.74 2.85 16.40
CA ASN A 69 -8.75 1.70 17.31
C ASN A 69 -8.09 0.44 16.72
N ASN A 70 -7.66 0.48 15.45
CA ASN A 70 -7.09 -0.67 14.75
C ASN A 70 -5.73 -0.31 14.12
N LEU A 71 -4.71 -0.04 14.93
CA LEU A 71 -3.37 0.32 14.44
C LEU A 71 -2.23 -0.54 14.99
N ASP A 72 -2.48 -1.42 15.95
CA ASP A 72 -1.42 -2.06 16.73
C ASP A 72 -0.85 -3.30 16.04
N SER A 73 -1.71 -4.15 15.47
CA SER A 73 -1.29 -5.35 14.73
C SER A 73 -1.25 -5.13 13.22
N ASN A 74 -0.58 -6.04 12.50
CA ASN A 74 -0.53 -5.99 11.04
C ASN A 74 -1.92 -6.22 10.41
N LEU A 75 -2.73 -7.10 11.03
CA LEU A 75 -4.10 -7.34 10.57
C LEU A 75 -4.98 -6.11 10.79
N GLN A 76 -4.85 -5.45 11.94
CA GLN A 76 -5.53 -4.19 12.22
C GLN A 76 -5.15 -3.09 11.22
N ARG A 77 -3.85 -2.91 10.93
CA ARG A 77 -3.39 -1.97 9.88
C ARG A 77 -3.90 -2.35 8.49
N SER A 78 -4.06 -3.64 8.19
CA SER A 78 -4.67 -4.11 6.94
C SER A 78 -6.11 -3.59 6.80
N LEU A 79 -6.91 -3.68 7.87
CA LEU A 79 -8.25 -3.10 7.92
C LEU A 79 -8.22 -1.58 7.79
N SER A 80 -7.40 -0.90 8.58
CA SER A 80 -7.32 0.56 8.59
C SER A 80 -6.91 1.14 7.24
N LEU A 81 -5.93 0.53 6.56
CA LEU A 81 -5.56 0.94 5.20
C LEU A 81 -6.64 0.63 4.17
N ALA A 82 -7.40 -0.46 4.33
CA ALA A 82 -8.56 -0.70 3.45
C ALA A 82 -9.64 0.39 3.63
N ILE A 83 -9.87 0.87 4.85
CA ILE A 83 -10.79 2.00 5.11
C ILE A 83 -10.25 3.28 4.46
N LEU A 84 -8.99 3.64 4.74
CA LEU A 84 -8.33 4.82 4.18
C LEU A 84 -8.31 4.80 2.64
N ASN A 85 -8.09 3.62 2.05
CA ASN A 85 -8.06 3.46 0.60
C ASN A 85 -9.41 3.68 -0.06
N ALA A 86 -10.51 3.43 0.65
CA ALA A 86 -11.85 3.64 0.11
C ALA A 86 -12.13 5.13 -0.15
N LEU A 87 -11.47 6.04 0.56
CA LEU A 87 -11.62 7.49 0.36
C LEU A 87 -11.04 8.00 -0.97
N GLY A 88 -10.13 7.24 -1.58
CA GLY A 88 -9.43 7.65 -2.80
C GLY A 88 -10.37 7.70 -4.01
N SER A 89 -10.14 8.67 -4.89
CA SER A 89 -10.83 8.78 -6.18
C SER A 89 -9.84 8.75 -7.34
N MET A 90 -10.28 8.36 -8.54
CA MET A 90 -9.44 8.38 -9.74
C MET A 90 -9.20 9.81 -10.28
N ILE A 91 -9.73 10.84 -9.61
CA ILE A 91 -9.56 12.24 -10.03
C ILE A 91 -8.08 12.59 -9.91
N ASP A 92 -7.53 13.23 -10.95
CA ASP A 92 -6.11 13.62 -11.07
C ASP A 92 -5.11 12.45 -11.14
N PHE A 93 -5.59 11.22 -11.36
CA PHE A 93 -4.75 10.06 -11.59
C PHE A 93 -4.59 9.77 -13.08
N THR A 94 -3.37 9.43 -13.48
CA THR A 94 -3.03 8.95 -14.82
C THR A 94 -2.97 7.43 -14.82
N GLN A 95 -3.62 6.77 -15.78
CA GLN A 95 -3.55 5.31 -15.91
C GLN A 95 -2.13 4.87 -16.32
N GLY A 96 -1.56 3.88 -15.62
CA GLY A 96 -0.23 3.36 -15.91
C GLY A 96 0.57 2.97 -14.67
N ASP A 97 1.82 2.54 -14.89
CA ASP A 97 2.74 2.21 -13.81
C ASP A 97 3.67 3.38 -13.49
N PRO A 98 3.74 3.85 -12.23
CA PRO A 98 4.63 4.95 -11.87
C PRO A 98 6.11 4.64 -12.10
N ILE A 99 6.52 3.37 -12.11
CA ILE A 99 7.92 3.01 -12.34
C ILE A 99 8.40 3.40 -13.74
N ASN A 100 7.49 3.52 -14.71
CA ASN A 100 7.81 3.90 -16.09
C ASN A 100 8.15 5.39 -16.24
N LEU A 101 8.00 6.19 -15.19
CA LEU A 101 8.40 7.60 -15.19
C LEU A 101 9.92 7.79 -15.09
N TYR A 102 10.64 6.75 -14.66
CA TYR A 102 12.06 6.81 -14.36
C TYR A 102 12.81 5.67 -15.04
N SER A 103 14.09 5.90 -15.32
CA SER A 103 14.98 4.93 -15.95
C SER A 103 16.44 5.23 -15.59
N GLY A 104 17.31 4.23 -15.78
CA GLY A 104 18.74 4.32 -15.51
C GLY A 104 19.11 4.34 -14.02
N GLY A 105 20.39 4.12 -13.75
CA GLY A 105 20.94 4.06 -12.39
C GLY A 105 20.48 2.83 -11.60
N LYS A 106 20.53 2.95 -10.28
CA LYS A 106 20.17 1.88 -9.34
C LYS A 106 18.75 2.07 -8.82
N LEU A 107 17.90 1.06 -8.99
CA LEU A 107 16.57 0.97 -8.39
C LEU A 107 16.61 0.19 -7.09
N CYS A 108 16.07 0.76 -6.01
CA CYS A 108 15.76 0.02 -4.78
C CYS A 108 14.26 -0.23 -4.67
N VAL A 109 13.88 -1.50 -4.57
CA VAL A 109 12.49 -1.91 -4.39
C VAL A 109 12.31 -2.45 -2.97
N PHE A 110 11.29 -1.99 -2.26
CA PHE A 110 10.95 -2.46 -0.92
C PHE A 110 9.60 -3.17 -0.94
N GLY A 111 9.61 -4.49 -0.74
CA GLY A 111 8.52 -5.39 -1.13
C GLY A 111 8.73 -5.96 -2.53
N PHE A 112 7.78 -6.78 -2.99
CA PHE A 112 7.91 -7.49 -4.27
C PHE A 112 6.57 -7.62 -4.98
N SER A 113 6.56 -7.38 -6.29
CA SER A 113 5.47 -7.75 -7.19
C SER A 113 6.03 -8.31 -8.49
N PRO A 114 5.71 -9.57 -8.86
CA PRO A 114 6.23 -10.20 -10.07
C PRO A 114 5.66 -9.60 -11.37
N GLN A 115 4.67 -8.70 -11.28
CA GLN A 115 4.05 -8.07 -12.45
C GLN A 115 4.78 -6.82 -12.93
N LEU A 116 5.69 -6.27 -12.12
CA LEU A 116 6.46 -5.09 -12.49
C LEU A 116 7.70 -5.50 -13.27
N SER A 117 7.97 -4.80 -14.37
CA SER A 117 9.25 -4.89 -15.06
C SER A 117 10.18 -3.79 -14.58
N TYR A 118 11.43 -4.16 -14.30
CA TYR A 118 12.49 -3.23 -13.89
C TYR A 118 13.60 -3.14 -14.95
N SER A 119 13.31 -3.56 -16.18
CA SER A 119 14.29 -3.66 -17.28
C SER A 119 14.93 -2.32 -17.68
N ASN A 120 14.32 -1.20 -17.30
CA ASN A 120 14.79 0.14 -17.66
C ASN A 120 15.86 0.69 -16.71
N PHE A 121 16.30 -0.10 -15.72
CA PHE A 121 17.32 0.29 -14.73
C PHE A 121 18.59 -0.53 -14.90
N ASP A 122 19.75 0.10 -14.62
CA ASP A 122 21.07 -0.54 -14.81
C ASP A 122 21.29 -1.64 -13.78
N SER A 123 20.83 -1.41 -12.55
CA SER A 123 20.86 -2.40 -11.46
C SER A 123 19.62 -2.28 -10.59
N VAL A 124 19.14 -3.42 -10.10
CA VAL A 124 17.95 -3.49 -9.24
C VAL A 124 18.31 -4.23 -7.98
N ILE A 125 17.96 -3.68 -6.83
CA ILE A 125 17.98 -4.38 -5.55
C ILE A 125 16.57 -4.41 -4.97
N VAL A 126 16.13 -5.60 -4.58
CA VAL A 126 14.83 -5.84 -3.97
C VAL A 126 15.04 -6.26 -2.53
N TYR A 127 14.49 -5.51 -1.60
CA TYR A 127 14.37 -5.90 -0.20
C TYR A 127 12.98 -6.50 0.01
N ASP A 128 12.90 -7.83 -0.09
CA ASP A 128 11.63 -8.56 0.00
C ASP A 128 11.29 -8.83 1.47
N PHE A 129 10.04 -8.54 1.85
CA PHE A 129 9.51 -8.80 3.19
C PHE A 129 9.36 -10.29 3.50
N MET A 130 9.30 -11.15 2.47
CA MET A 130 9.08 -12.59 2.62
C MET A 130 10.33 -13.42 2.33
N SER A 131 11.37 -12.85 1.71
CA SER A 131 12.59 -13.60 1.39
C SER A 131 13.44 -13.82 2.64
N THR A 132 13.97 -15.04 2.79
CA THR A 132 14.93 -15.42 3.84
C THR A 132 16.36 -15.53 3.33
N GLU A 133 16.55 -15.47 2.01
CA GLU A 133 17.84 -15.71 1.37
C GLU A 133 18.15 -14.65 0.31
N ASN A 134 19.44 -14.48 0.02
CA ASN A 134 19.89 -13.67 -1.09
C ASN A 134 19.77 -14.45 -2.40
N LYS A 135 19.20 -13.83 -3.42
CA LYS A 135 19.06 -14.41 -4.76
C LYS A 135 19.48 -13.38 -5.81
N LYS A 136 19.98 -13.85 -6.95
CA LYS A 136 20.31 -12.98 -8.09
C LYS A 136 19.68 -13.52 -9.36
N VAL A 137 18.95 -12.66 -10.07
CA VAL A 137 18.28 -12.97 -11.34
C VAL A 137 18.59 -11.83 -12.32
N GLY A 138 19.44 -12.09 -13.31
CA GLY A 138 19.91 -11.05 -14.23
C GLY A 138 20.62 -9.91 -13.50
N ASN A 139 20.15 -8.67 -13.71
CA ASN A 139 20.63 -7.46 -13.04
C ASN A 139 19.92 -7.18 -11.69
N THR A 140 19.07 -8.10 -11.23
CA THR A 140 18.29 -7.96 -10.00
C THR A 140 18.89 -8.79 -8.87
N GLU A 141 19.22 -8.14 -7.76
CA GLU A 141 19.59 -8.77 -6.50
C GLU A 141 18.40 -8.72 -5.54
N ILE A 142 17.96 -9.85 -5.02
CA ILE A 142 16.87 -9.96 -4.05
C ILE A 142 17.48 -10.31 -2.70
N LYS A 143 17.17 -9.53 -1.67
CA LYS A 143 17.64 -9.70 -0.29
C LYS A 143 16.46 -9.76 0.68
N PRO A 144 16.62 -10.42 1.83
CA PRO A 144 15.70 -10.26 2.95
C PRO A 144 15.64 -8.80 3.38
N TYR A 145 14.44 -8.27 3.62
CA TYR A 145 14.27 -6.92 4.19
C TYR A 145 15.07 -6.73 5.49
N SER A 146 15.19 -7.79 6.30
CA SER A 146 15.97 -7.76 7.55
C SER A 146 17.44 -7.36 7.37
N SER A 147 18.00 -7.54 6.16
CA SER A 147 19.37 -7.15 5.81
C SER A 147 19.54 -5.65 5.50
N LEU A 148 18.45 -4.87 5.45
CA LEU A 148 18.50 -3.43 5.21
C LEU A 148 19.19 -2.71 6.37
N SER A 149 20.31 -2.07 6.07
CA SER A 149 21.08 -1.22 6.99
C SER A 149 21.11 0.23 6.51
N ARG A 150 21.65 0.45 5.31
CA ARG A 150 21.60 1.71 4.57
C ARG A 150 21.67 1.40 3.08
N GLU A 151 20.96 2.16 2.27
CA GLU A 151 20.98 1.96 0.83
C GLU A 151 20.92 3.29 0.05
N VAL A 152 21.65 3.37 -1.06
CA VAL A 152 21.70 4.54 -1.93
C VAL A 152 21.27 4.12 -3.34
N CYS A 153 20.32 4.84 -3.91
CA CYS A 153 19.75 4.56 -5.23
C CYS A 153 19.42 5.85 -5.98
N SER A 154 19.21 5.74 -7.30
CA SER A 154 18.64 6.84 -8.07
C SER A 154 17.13 6.93 -7.79
N THR A 155 16.44 5.78 -7.80
CA THR A 155 15.00 5.67 -7.56
C THR A 155 14.72 4.64 -6.49
N ALA A 156 13.82 4.95 -5.57
CA ALA A 156 13.27 4.01 -4.60
C ALA A 156 11.77 3.79 -4.85
N LEU A 157 11.39 2.53 -5.02
CA LEU A 157 10.01 2.07 -5.18
C LEU A 157 9.59 1.31 -3.92
N ILE A 158 8.75 1.94 -3.10
CA ILE A 158 8.29 1.37 -1.83
C ILE A 158 6.87 0.84 -2.02
N PHE A 159 6.66 -0.46 -1.78
CA PHE A 159 5.31 -1.01 -1.74
C PHE A 159 4.59 -0.57 -0.46
N ALA A 160 3.33 -0.16 -0.57
CA ALA A 160 2.50 0.27 0.55
C ALA A 160 2.16 -0.86 1.54
N SER A 161 2.48 -2.12 1.24
CA SER A 161 2.52 -3.19 2.24
C SER A 161 3.53 -2.89 3.37
N SER A 162 4.51 -2.01 3.13
CA SER A 162 5.39 -1.45 4.17
C SER A 162 4.65 -0.66 5.25
N ILE A 163 3.48 -0.09 4.93
CA ILE A 163 2.62 0.59 5.91
C ILE A 163 1.86 -0.46 6.72
N VAL A 164 1.40 -1.54 6.07
CA VAL A 164 0.70 -2.66 6.75
C VAL A 164 1.62 -3.33 7.77
N ASN A 165 2.86 -3.66 7.38
CA ASN A 165 3.83 -4.34 8.24
C ASN A 165 4.65 -3.39 9.14
N ASN A 166 4.32 -2.10 9.17
CA ASN A 166 4.98 -1.08 9.99
C ASN A 166 6.50 -0.95 9.76
N THR A 167 6.94 -1.04 8.50
CA THR A 167 8.36 -0.92 8.11
C THR A 167 8.69 0.36 7.34
N ILE A 168 7.69 1.09 6.86
CA ILE A 168 7.88 2.27 6.01
C ILE A 168 8.79 3.34 6.62
N ASP A 169 8.62 3.69 7.90
CA ASP A 169 9.43 4.73 8.54
C ASP A 169 10.91 4.31 8.63
N ARG A 170 11.15 3.03 8.91
CA ARG A 170 12.51 2.46 8.89
C ARG A 170 13.10 2.50 7.48
N ILE A 171 12.34 2.12 6.45
CA ILE A 171 12.78 2.17 5.05
C ILE A 171 13.21 3.60 4.70
N ILE A 172 12.34 4.59 4.91
CA ILE A 172 12.61 6.00 4.59
C ILE A 172 13.86 6.50 5.33
N SER A 173 14.05 6.11 6.59
CA SER A 173 15.24 6.51 7.37
C SER A 173 16.56 5.86 6.92
N GLN A 174 16.49 4.73 6.19
CA GLN A 174 17.64 3.93 5.79
C GLN A 174 18.02 4.10 4.31
N ILE A 175 17.25 4.86 3.54
CA ILE A 175 17.50 5.06 2.11
C ILE A 175 17.92 6.49 1.80
N SER A 176 18.69 6.64 0.73
CA SER A 176 18.92 7.90 0.04
C SER A 176 18.59 7.69 -1.43
N ALA A 177 17.58 8.38 -1.94
CA ALA A 177 17.12 8.28 -3.32
C ALA A 177 16.84 9.68 -3.89
N ASN A 178 17.05 9.86 -5.19
CA ASN A 178 16.65 11.11 -5.87
C ASN A 178 15.14 11.14 -6.09
N HIS A 179 14.54 9.97 -6.34
CA HIS A 179 13.11 9.81 -6.59
C HIS A 179 12.51 8.77 -5.66
N LEU A 180 11.37 9.10 -5.05
CA LEU A 180 10.67 8.23 -4.12
C LEU A 180 9.23 7.99 -4.58
N ILE A 181 8.88 6.72 -4.73
CA ILE A 181 7.58 6.27 -5.23
C ILE A 181 6.93 5.37 -4.18
N LEU A 182 5.70 5.67 -3.77
CA LEU A 182 4.86 4.76 -3.00
C LEU A 182 3.93 4.03 -3.97
N THR A 183 3.88 2.70 -3.97
CA THR A 183 3.05 1.93 -4.92
C THR A 183 2.36 0.73 -4.30
N GLY A 184 1.33 0.20 -4.97
CA GLY A 184 0.67 -1.05 -4.60
C GLY A 184 -0.79 -0.90 -4.19
N ILE A 185 -1.39 -2.01 -3.78
CA ILE A 185 -2.83 -2.06 -3.51
C ILE A 185 -3.21 -1.37 -2.19
N SER A 186 -2.27 -1.31 -1.25
CA SER A 186 -2.43 -0.66 0.05
C SER A 186 -2.16 0.85 0.02
N SER A 187 -1.83 1.44 -1.13
CA SER A 187 -1.41 2.85 -1.21
C SER A 187 -2.58 3.83 -1.02
N VAL A 188 -2.47 4.67 0.00
CA VAL A 188 -3.46 5.69 0.39
C VAL A 188 -3.18 7.02 -0.32
N ASP A 189 -4.23 7.69 -0.79
CA ASP A 189 -4.13 9.03 -1.39
C ASP A 189 -4.12 10.08 -0.27
N ALA A 190 -2.93 10.34 0.27
CA ALA A 190 -2.65 11.33 1.32
C ALA A 190 -1.50 12.25 0.85
N PRO A 191 -1.76 13.09 -0.17
CA PRO A 191 -0.70 13.80 -0.90
C PRO A 191 0.11 14.76 -0.03
N ILE A 192 -0.48 15.38 1.00
CA ILE A 192 0.25 16.34 1.85
C ILE A 192 1.28 15.59 2.69
N THR A 193 0.86 14.52 3.35
CA THR A 193 1.73 13.66 4.17
C THR A 193 2.82 13.04 3.31
N LEU A 194 2.46 12.46 2.16
CA LEU A 194 3.44 11.81 1.28
C LEU A 194 4.52 12.79 0.80
N LYS A 195 4.16 14.03 0.43
CA LYS A 195 5.14 15.08 0.07
C LYS A 195 6.08 15.42 1.22
N ASN A 196 5.55 15.54 2.44
CA ASN A 196 6.36 15.84 3.62
C ASN A 196 7.41 14.76 3.90
N HIS A 197 7.16 13.53 3.46
CA HIS A 197 8.10 12.40 3.52
C HIS A 197 8.94 12.21 2.24
N GLY A 198 8.90 13.17 1.32
CA GLY A 198 9.73 13.18 0.11
C GLY A 198 9.23 12.29 -1.04
N PHE A 199 8.01 11.74 -0.94
CA PHE A 199 7.41 11.02 -2.07
C PHE A 199 7.05 11.98 -3.19
N GLU A 200 7.41 11.62 -4.42
CA GLU A 200 7.10 12.38 -5.64
C GLU A 200 5.93 11.76 -6.42
N VAL A 201 5.73 10.45 -6.27
CA VAL A 201 4.72 9.72 -7.05
C VAL A 201 4.01 8.70 -6.17
N LEU A 202 2.68 8.72 -6.26
CA LEU A 202 1.79 7.73 -5.66
C LEU A 202 1.24 6.83 -6.77
N GLY A 203 1.56 5.54 -6.72
CA GLY A 203 0.93 4.47 -7.49
C GLY A 203 -0.17 3.79 -6.69
N LYS A 204 -1.38 3.71 -7.27
CA LYS A 204 -2.55 3.11 -6.64
C LYS A 204 -3.27 2.16 -7.59
N LEU A 205 -3.90 1.14 -7.02
CA LEU A 205 -4.81 0.25 -7.74
C LEU A 205 -6.24 0.62 -7.38
N PHE A 206 -7.04 0.95 -8.40
CA PHE A 206 -8.45 1.30 -8.21
C PHE A 206 -9.36 0.14 -8.64
N PRO A 207 -10.42 -0.16 -7.86
CA PRO A 207 -11.44 -1.12 -8.25
C PRO A 207 -12.34 -0.54 -9.34
N VAL A 208 -12.27 -1.11 -10.54
CA VAL A 208 -13.10 -0.70 -11.69
C VAL A 208 -14.48 -1.32 -11.57
N GLU A 209 -14.53 -2.60 -11.19
CA GLU A 209 -15.77 -3.34 -10.92
C GLU A 209 -15.89 -3.59 -9.40
N LYS A 210 -16.26 -2.54 -8.66
CA LYS A 210 -16.33 -2.51 -7.19
C LYS A 210 -16.93 -3.79 -6.56
N TYR A 211 -18.14 -4.17 -6.95
CA TYR A 211 -18.79 -5.37 -6.37
C TYR A 211 -18.09 -6.68 -6.72
N ARG A 212 -17.52 -6.80 -7.93
CA ARG A 212 -16.75 -7.99 -8.34
C ARG A 212 -15.45 -8.09 -7.55
N VAL A 213 -14.77 -6.97 -7.33
CA VAL A 213 -13.58 -6.89 -6.48
C VAL A 213 -13.89 -7.38 -5.07
N PHE A 214 -14.90 -6.78 -4.43
CA PHE A 214 -15.27 -7.13 -3.05
C PHE A 214 -15.60 -8.62 -2.92
N ARG A 215 -16.46 -9.13 -3.81
CA ARG A 215 -16.85 -10.54 -3.84
C ARG A 215 -15.66 -11.47 -4.08
N THR A 216 -14.79 -11.14 -5.03
CA THR A 216 -13.58 -11.93 -5.33
C THR A 216 -12.70 -12.06 -4.08
N ILE A 217 -12.53 -10.97 -3.31
CA ILE A 217 -11.76 -11.00 -2.07
C ILE A 217 -12.43 -11.90 -1.04
N CYS A 218 -13.74 -11.78 -0.84
CA CYS A 218 -14.48 -12.60 0.13
C CYS A 218 -14.57 -14.08 -0.20
N GLU A 219 -14.50 -14.42 -1.47
CA GLU A 219 -14.45 -15.81 -1.94
C GLU A 219 -13.01 -16.37 -1.93
N GLY A 220 -12.03 -15.66 -1.35
CA GLY A 220 -10.65 -16.13 -1.21
C GLY A 220 -9.78 -15.92 -2.47
N GLY A 221 -10.18 -15.04 -3.38
CA GLY A 221 -9.49 -14.79 -4.63
C GLY A 221 -8.09 -14.19 -4.43
N SER A 222 -7.13 -14.70 -5.21
CA SER A 222 -5.76 -14.19 -5.22
C SER A 222 -5.58 -13.03 -6.21
N ASN A 223 -4.38 -12.46 -6.25
CA ASN A 223 -4.00 -11.39 -7.19
C ASN A 223 -4.36 -11.74 -8.65
N LYS A 224 -4.22 -13.01 -9.06
CA LYS A 224 -4.54 -13.48 -10.42
C LYS A 224 -6.02 -13.27 -10.81
N LEU A 225 -6.92 -13.41 -9.83
CA LEU A 225 -8.35 -13.19 -10.05
C LEU A 225 -8.70 -11.71 -9.88
N LEU A 226 -8.10 -11.05 -8.88
CA LEU A 226 -8.34 -9.65 -8.57
C LEU A 226 -7.86 -8.71 -9.68
N SER A 227 -6.73 -9.02 -10.34
CA SER A 227 -6.13 -8.19 -11.39
C SER A 227 -7.02 -7.95 -12.61
N LYS A 228 -8.11 -8.71 -12.77
CA LYS A 228 -9.11 -8.52 -13.83
C LYS A 228 -10.03 -7.33 -13.59
N TYR A 229 -10.16 -6.90 -12.33
CA TYR A 229 -11.17 -5.92 -11.90
C TYR A 229 -10.55 -4.69 -11.23
N ILE A 230 -9.23 -4.63 -11.16
CA ILE A 230 -8.47 -3.48 -10.66
C ILE A 230 -7.60 -2.92 -11.77
N MET A 231 -7.44 -1.60 -11.80
CA MET A 231 -6.56 -0.92 -12.76
C MET A 231 -5.53 -0.09 -12.01
N ARG A 232 -4.31 -0.04 -12.55
CA ARG A 232 -3.20 0.72 -12.00
C ARG A 232 -3.23 2.15 -12.52
N TYR A 233 -3.08 3.07 -11.59
CA TYR A 233 -2.95 4.49 -11.85
C TYR A 233 -1.82 5.05 -11.01
N PHE A 234 -1.34 6.24 -11.41
CA PHE A 234 -0.41 7.01 -10.61
C PHE A 234 -0.77 8.50 -10.61
N LYS A 235 -0.32 9.20 -9.58
CA LYS A 235 -0.41 10.64 -9.43
C LYS A 235 0.96 11.18 -9.05
N LYS A 236 1.43 12.19 -9.77
CA LYS A 236 2.57 12.99 -9.33
C LYS A 236 2.10 13.89 -8.21
N LEU A 237 2.85 13.93 -7.12
CA LEU A 237 2.48 14.67 -5.92
C LEU A 237 2.87 16.13 -6.10
#